data_AF-A0A2P6NAX1-F1
#
_entry.id   AF-A0A2P6NAX1-F1
#
_cell.length_a   1.000
_cell.length_b   1.000
_cell.length_c   1.000
_cell.angle_alpha   90.00
_cell.angle_beta   90.00
_cell.angle_gamma   90.00
#
_symmetry.space_group_name_H-M   'P 1'
#
loop_
_entity.id
_entity.type
_entity.pdbx_description
1 polymer ?
#
loop_
_entity_poly.entity_id
_entity_poly.type
_entity_poly.pdbx_seq_one_letter_code
_entity_poly.pdbx_strand_id
1 'polypeptide(L)'
;GLVTQCKSLDIPFLEENPSVEDLDGKYDVILDAIFGFSFSGEVRAPFDKVIENLKKTKTSIASVDIPSGWDVEKGNTIGSFEPQLLISLTAPKICARQITSARHFVGGRFVPKSLADRYELNLPPYPSTDQCVEL
;
A
#
# COMPACT_ATOMS: atom_id res chain seq x y z
N GLY A 1 -13.92 2.54 -17.46
CA GLY A 1 -13.41 2.61 -16.06
C GLY A 1 -12.05 1.95 -15.97
N LEU A 2 -11.41 1.93 -14.80
CA LEU A 2 -10.06 1.36 -14.62
C LEU A 2 -9.96 -0.09 -15.11
N VAL A 3 -10.95 -0.95 -14.78
CA VAL A 3 -10.99 -2.34 -15.27
C VAL A 3 -10.99 -2.42 -16.79
N THR A 4 -11.74 -1.56 -17.49
CA THR A 4 -11.76 -1.50 -18.95
C THR A 4 -10.38 -1.17 -19.52
N GLN A 5 -9.67 -0.23 -18.89
CA GLN A 5 -8.33 0.19 -19.30
C GLN A 5 -7.31 -0.95 -19.11
N CYS A 6 -7.34 -1.63 -17.96
CA CYS A 6 -6.49 -2.80 -17.73
C CYS A 6 -6.75 -3.91 -18.75
N LYS A 7 -8.03 -4.20 -19.04
CA LYS A 7 -8.40 -5.19 -20.07
C LYS A 7 -7.93 -4.79 -21.47
N SER A 8 -7.98 -3.50 -21.82
CA SER A 8 -7.48 -3.01 -23.12
C SER A 8 -5.95 -3.05 -23.26
N LEU A 9 -5.24 -3.21 -22.13
CA LEU A 9 -3.79 -3.39 -22.06
C LEU A 9 -3.41 -4.85 -21.84
N ASP A 10 -4.35 -5.79 -22.01
CA ASP A 10 -4.17 -7.23 -21.82
C ASP A 10 -3.62 -7.62 -20.44
N ILE A 11 -3.94 -6.83 -19.39
CA ILE A 11 -3.59 -7.16 -18.01
C ILE A 11 -4.57 -8.24 -17.52
N PRO A 12 -4.08 -9.44 -17.14
CA PRO A 12 -4.93 -10.55 -16.73
C PRO A 12 -5.57 -10.28 -15.36
N PHE A 13 -6.81 -10.78 -15.20
CA PHE A 13 -7.52 -10.79 -13.93
C PHE A 13 -7.67 -12.24 -13.46
N LEU A 14 -7.39 -12.47 -12.18
CA LEU A 14 -7.66 -13.76 -11.54
C LEU A 14 -9.08 -13.71 -10.95
N GLU A 15 -9.84 -14.78 -11.18
CA GLU A 15 -11.19 -14.93 -10.61
C GLU A 15 -11.13 -15.48 -9.17
N GLU A 16 -10.02 -16.10 -8.79
CA GLU A 16 -9.80 -16.69 -7.47
C GLU A 16 -8.51 -16.17 -6.83
N ASN A 17 -8.49 -16.14 -5.50
CA ASN A 17 -7.30 -15.76 -4.74
C ASN A 17 -6.22 -16.86 -4.89
N PRO A 18 -5.00 -16.55 -5.36
CA PRO A 18 -3.93 -17.53 -5.50
C PRO A 18 -3.53 -18.12 -4.15
N SER A 19 -3.08 -19.38 -4.17
CA SER A 19 -2.46 -20.01 -3.00
C SER A 19 -1.12 -19.36 -2.68
N VAL A 20 -0.59 -19.61 -1.48
CA VAL A 20 0.72 -19.08 -1.07
C VAL A 20 1.84 -19.62 -1.96
N GLU A 21 1.76 -20.87 -2.40
CA GLU A 21 2.72 -21.49 -3.31
C GLU A 21 2.73 -20.79 -4.68
N ASP A 22 1.55 -20.40 -5.17
CA ASP A 22 1.43 -19.64 -6.40
C ASP A 22 1.96 -18.22 -6.25
N LEU A 23 1.70 -17.55 -5.11
CA LEU A 23 2.28 -16.25 -4.79
C LEU A 23 3.81 -16.28 -4.79
N ASP A 24 4.39 -17.29 -4.14
CA ASP A 24 5.84 -17.48 -4.01
C ASP A 24 6.50 -17.96 -5.31
N GLY A 25 5.79 -18.71 -6.14
CA GLY A 25 6.35 -19.37 -7.33
C GLY A 25 6.15 -18.62 -8.64
N LYS A 26 5.17 -17.71 -8.73
CA LYS A 26 4.78 -17.06 -9.99
C LYS A 26 4.94 -15.54 -10.00
N TYR A 27 5.17 -14.90 -8.85
CA TYR A 27 5.25 -13.44 -8.76
C TYR A 27 6.51 -13.00 -8.03
N ASP A 28 7.21 -12.03 -8.60
CA ASP A 28 8.41 -11.45 -7.97
C ASP A 28 8.07 -10.40 -6.91
N VAL A 29 6.92 -9.73 -7.05
CA VAL A 29 6.44 -8.70 -6.14
C VAL A 29 4.91 -8.72 -6.08
N ILE A 30 4.37 -8.37 -4.91
CA ILE A 30 2.94 -8.20 -4.69
C ILE A 30 2.68 -6.73 -4.36
N LEU A 31 1.72 -6.13 -5.07
CA LEU A 31 1.22 -4.80 -4.74
C LEU A 31 -0.04 -4.94 -3.87
N ASP A 32 0.08 -4.57 -2.61
CA ASP A 32 -1.05 -4.42 -1.71
C ASP A 32 -1.75 -3.07 -1.97
N ALA A 33 -2.92 -3.15 -2.60
CA ALA A 33 -3.83 -2.03 -2.83
C ALA A 33 -5.28 -2.39 -2.42
N ILE A 34 -5.43 -3.21 -1.36
CA ILE A 34 -6.74 -3.75 -0.93
C ILE A 34 -7.51 -2.70 -0.12
N PHE A 35 -6.90 -2.16 0.94
CA PHE A 35 -7.50 -1.17 1.84
C PHE A 35 -6.59 0.04 2.01
N GLY A 36 -7.16 1.23 1.84
CA GLY A 36 -6.48 2.50 2.10
C GLY A 36 -6.90 3.13 3.44
N PHE A 37 -6.49 4.38 3.65
CA PHE A 37 -6.70 5.12 4.91
C PHE A 37 -8.16 5.27 5.37
N SER A 38 -9.15 5.08 4.50
CA SER A 38 -10.56 5.19 4.85
C SER A 38 -11.15 3.89 5.41
N PHE A 39 -10.37 2.80 5.42
CA PHE A 39 -10.83 1.54 5.97
C PHE A 39 -10.93 1.61 7.50
N SER A 40 -12.02 1.04 8.03
CA SER A 40 -12.27 0.98 9.47
C SER A 40 -13.02 -0.31 9.81
N GLY A 41 -12.73 -0.88 10.97
CA GLY A 41 -13.37 -2.11 11.44
C GLY A 41 -12.57 -3.36 11.09
N GLU A 42 -13.23 -4.52 11.17
CA GLU A 42 -12.59 -5.81 10.99
C GLU A 42 -12.47 -6.19 9.50
N VAL A 43 -11.35 -6.82 9.14
CA VAL A 43 -11.20 -7.47 7.83
C VAL A 43 -12.16 -8.67 7.78
N ARG A 44 -12.97 -8.73 6.72
CA ARG A 44 -13.98 -9.78 6.51
C ARG A 44 -13.76 -10.47 5.17
N ALA A 45 -14.39 -11.62 5.01
CA ALA A 45 -14.45 -12.33 3.73
C ALA A 45 -14.87 -11.39 2.57
N PRO A 46 -14.22 -11.51 1.39
CA PRO A 46 -13.18 -12.49 1.05
C PRO A 46 -11.75 -12.05 1.40
N PHE A 47 -11.56 -10.86 1.96
CA PHE A 47 -10.24 -10.26 2.15
C PHE A 47 -9.45 -10.87 3.31
N ASP A 48 -10.14 -11.46 4.28
CA ASP A 48 -9.54 -12.21 5.38
C ASP A 48 -8.52 -13.25 4.89
N LYS A 49 -8.91 -14.07 3.92
CA LYS A 49 -8.05 -15.10 3.30
C LYS A 49 -6.91 -14.50 2.48
N VAL A 50 -7.14 -13.36 1.83
CA VAL A 50 -6.09 -12.67 1.08
C VAL A 50 -5.01 -12.19 2.04
N ILE A 51 -5.39 -11.49 3.11
CA ILE A 51 -4.47 -11.01 4.14
C ILE A 51 -3.73 -12.17 4.82
N GLU A 52 -4.41 -13.29 5.08
CA GLU A 52 -3.75 -14.50 5.61
C GLU A 52 -2.67 -15.06 4.67
N ASN A 53 -2.90 -15.05 3.36
CA ASN A 53 -1.90 -15.48 2.39
C ASN A 53 -0.73 -14.49 2.31
N LEU A 54 -1.01 -13.17 2.33
CA LEU A 54 0.02 -12.13 2.38
C LEU A 54 0.89 -12.21 3.64
N LYS A 55 0.35 -12.71 4.76
CA LYS A 55 1.13 -12.94 5.97
C LYS A 55 2.09 -14.13 5.85
N LYS A 56 1.80 -15.10 4.98
CA LYS A 56 2.55 -16.37 4.84
C LYS A 56 3.50 -16.41 3.66
N THR A 57 3.27 -15.59 2.63
CA THR A 57 4.10 -15.51 1.43
C THR A 57 5.51 -15.01 1.76
N LYS A 58 6.48 -15.47 0.97
CA LYS A 58 7.86 -15.00 0.99
C LYS A 58 8.11 -13.93 -0.08
N THR A 59 7.17 -13.74 -1.00
CA THR A 59 7.23 -12.70 -2.04
C THR A 59 7.19 -11.33 -1.40
N SER A 60 8.01 -10.41 -1.91
CA SER A 60 8.06 -9.05 -1.38
C SER A 60 6.76 -8.29 -1.65
N ILE A 61 6.26 -7.59 -0.63
CA ILE A 61 5.02 -6.82 -0.66
C ILE A 61 5.34 -5.32 -0.66
N ALA A 62 4.70 -4.60 -1.57
CA ALA A 62 4.65 -3.14 -1.59
C ALA A 62 3.23 -2.68 -1.25
N SER A 63 3.06 -1.90 -0.18
CA SER A 63 1.74 -1.39 0.23
C SER A 63 1.50 0.03 -0.24
N VAL A 64 0.33 0.24 -0.84
CA VAL A 64 -0.15 1.54 -1.28
C VAL A 64 -0.86 2.24 -0.15
N ASP A 65 -0.34 3.40 0.22
CA ASP A 65 -0.81 4.31 1.24
C ASP A 65 -0.64 3.83 2.70
N ILE A 66 -1.26 2.69 3.03
CA ILE A 66 -1.11 1.98 4.31
C ILE A 66 -1.10 0.47 4.03
N PRO A 67 -0.45 -0.37 4.85
CA PRO A 67 -0.58 -1.80 4.69
C PRO A 67 -1.98 -2.27 5.06
N SER A 68 -2.60 -3.06 4.19
CA SER A 68 -3.98 -3.50 4.40
C SER A 68 -4.14 -4.30 5.69
N GLY A 69 -5.15 -3.94 6.48
CA GLY A 69 -5.40 -4.51 7.81
C GLY A 69 -4.73 -3.77 8.97
N TRP A 70 -3.93 -2.74 8.69
CA TRP A 70 -3.42 -1.84 9.73
C TRP A 70 -4.46 -0.77 10.08
N ASP A 71 -4.51 -0.40 11.36
CA ASP A 71 -5.20 0.80 11.81
C ASP A 71 -4.37 2.03 11.43
N VAL A 72 -5.03 3.06 10.88
CA VAL A 72 -4.40 4.28 10.33
C VAL A 72 -3.57 5.04 11.36
N GLU A 73 -3.92 4.92 12.64
CA GLU A 73 -3.23 5.59 13.74
C GLU A 73 -2.49 4.63 14.65
N LYS A 74 -3.14 3.52 15.02
CA LYS A 74 -2.62 2.55 15.99
C LYS A 74 -1.68 1.52 15.35
N GLY A 75 -1.64 1.44 14.02
CA GLY A 75 -0.79 0.52 13.27
C GLY A 75 -1.27 -0.93 13.31
N ASN A 76 -0.33 -1.87 13.43
CA ASN A 76 -0.60 -3.31 13.24
C ASN A 76 -1.26 -3.98 14.45
N THR A 77 -2.50 -3.58 14.77
CA THR A 77 -3.21 -4.03 15.99
C THR A 77 -3.64 -5.49 15.95
N ILE A 78 -3.80 -6.06 14.76
CA ILE A 78 -4.28 -7.44 14.54
C ILE A 78 -3.17 -8.40 14.10
N GLY A 79 -1.93 -7.93 14.00
CA GLY A 79 -0.80 -8.74 13.53
C GLY A 79 -1.04 -9.29 12.12
N SER A 80 -1.34 -8.42 11.16
CA SER A 80 -1.51 -8.72 9.74
C SER A 80 -0.17 -9.11 9.08
N PHE A 81 0.28 -8.40 8.04
CA PHE A 81 1.60 -8.55 7.43
C PHE A 81 2.38 -7.23 7.52
N GLU A 82 3.68 -7.28 7.26
CA GLU A 82 4.55 -6.10 7.14
C GLU A 82 5.10 -6.04 5.72
N PRO A 83 4.99 -4.91 5.01
CA PRO A 83 5.52 -4.79 3.66
C PRO A 83 7.02 -4.49 3.67
N GLN A 84 7.69 -4.80 2.57
CA GLN A 84 9.08 -4.42 2.31
C GLN A 84 9.18 -3.01 1.70
N LEU A 85 8.08 -2.49 1.14
CA LEU A 85 7.98 -1.14 0.61
C LEU A 85 6.65 -0.51 1.01
N LEU A 86 6.67 0.72 1.53
CA LEU A 86 5.49 1.54 1.78
C LEU A 86 5.49 2.75 0.86
N ILE A 87 4.35 3.01 0.20
CA ILE A 87 4.18 4.17 -0.68
C ILE A 87 3.05 5.04 -0.11
N SER A 88 3.38 5.99 0.75
CA SER A 88 2.38 6.93 1.27
C SER A 88 1.91 7.91 0.19
N LEU A 89 0.59 8.11 0.09
CA LEU A 89 0.02 9.05 -0.87
C LEU A 89 -0.35 10.36 -0.20
N THR A 90 -0.02 11.48 -0.84
CA THR A 90 -0.18 12.87 -0.34
C THR A 90 0.76 13.18 0.82
N ALA A 91 0.61 12.47 1.93
CA ALA A 91 1.45 12.55 3.12
C ALA A 91 1.38 11.22 3.90
N PRO A 92 2.44 10.83 4.61
CA PRO A 92 2.43 9.65 5.47
C PRO A 92 1.35 9.70 6.56
N LYS A 93 0.70 8.55 6.80
CA LYS A 93 -0.27 8.37 7.90
C LYS A 93 0.47 8.09 9.20
N ILE A 94 -0.20 8.25 10.33
CA ILE A 94 0.40 8.07 11.66
C ILE A 94 0.97 6.66 11.83
N CYS A 95 0.27 5.63 11.32
CA CYS A 95 0.72 4.24 11.38
C CYS A 95 2.09 4.00 10.71
N ALA A 96 2.45 4.81 9.71
CA ALA A 96 3.73 4.67 9.00
C ALA A 96 4.94 4.83 9.94
N ARG A 97 4.79 5.52 11.08
CA ARG A 97 5.84 5.64 12.10
C ARG A 97 6.25 4.30 12.73
N GLN A 98 5.38 3.29 12.69
CA GLN A 98 5.68 1.96 13.22
C GLN A 98 6.38 1.06 12.18
N ILE A 99 6.38 1.45 10.90
CA ILE A 99 6.96 0.66 9.81
C ILE A 99 8.42 1.10 9.64
N THR A 100 9.33 0.38 10.31
CA THR A 100 10.75 0.74 10.37
C THR A 100 11.65 -0.12 9.50
N SER A 101 11.16 -1.29 9.08
CA SER A 101 11.87 -2.29 8.27
C SER A 101 11.69 -2.09 6.76
N ALA A 102 10.66 -1.36 6.35
CA ALA A 102 10.34 -1.13 4.95
C ALA A 102 11.11 0.07 4.38
N ARG A 103 11.40 0.04 3.08
CA ARG A 103 11.69 1.27 2.34
C ARG A 103 10.42 2.11 2.28
N HIS A 104 10.54 3.43 2.39
CA HIS A 104 9.38 4.31 2.48
C HIS A 104 9.46 5.42 1.44
N PHE A 105 8.47 5.48 0.56
CA PHE A 105 8.31 6.56 -0.41
C PHE A 105 7.06 7.37 -0.09
N VAL A 106 7.11 8.66 -0.38
CA VAL A 106 5.91 9.49 -0.52
C VAL A 106 5.69 9.84 -1.99
N GLY A 107 4.45 9.69 -2.44
CA GLY A 107 4.01 10.09 -3.77
C GLY A 107 2.76 10.97 -3.72
N GLY A 108 2.25 11.32 -4.89
CA GLY A 108 1.10 12.23 -5.01
C GLY A 108 1.52 13.69 -5.03
N ARG A 109 2.41 14.02 -5.97
CA ARG A 109 2.95 15.37 -6.20
C ARG A 109 1.92 16.30 -6.86
N PHE A 110 0.82 16.54 -6.16
CA PHE A 110 -0.28 17.42 -6.58
C PHE A 110 -0.78 18.32 -5.45
N VAL A 111 -0.17 18.26 -4.26
CA VAL A 111 -0.55 19.07 -3.10
C VAL A 111 -0.15 20.54 -3.33
N PRO A 112 -1.11 21.48 -3.36
CA PRO A 112 -0.78 22.89 -3.47
C PRO A 112 -0.02 23.38 -2.24
N LYS A 113 0.94 24.29 -2.43
CA LYS A 113 1.75 24.85 -1.34
C LYS A 113 0.89 25.40 -0.19
N SER A 114 -0.19 26.12 -0.51
CA SER A 114 -1.10 26.68 0.50
C SER A 114 -1.75 25.61 1.38
N LEU A 115 -2.01 24.41 0.84
CA LEU A 115 -2.57 23.30 1.60
C LEU A 115 -1.49 22.65 2.47
N ALA A 116 -0.29 22.45 1.91
CA ALA A 116 0.85 21.93 2.67
C ALA A 116 1.21 22.82 3.86
N ASP A 117 1.25 24.14 3.66
CA ASP A 117 1.53 25.12 4.71
C ASP A 117 0.42 25.13 5.77
N ARG A 118 -0.86 25.09 5.35
CA ARG A 118 -2.01 25.11 6.26
C ARG A 118 -2.07 23.90 7.21
N TYR A 119 -1.69 22.73 6.73
CA TYR A 119 -1.74 21.48 7.48
C TYR A 119 -0.36 21.05 8.01
N GLU A 120 0.65 21.92 7.89
CA GLU A 120 2.03 21.67 8.34
C GLU A 120 2.57 20.31 7.86
N LEU A 121 2.28 19.97 6.60
CA LEU A 121 2.60 18.64 6.06
C LEU A 121 4.10 18.39 5.92
N ASN A 122 4.91 19.46 5.88
CA ASN A 122 6.36 19.41 5.79
C ASN A 122 6.86 18.41 4.71
N LEU A 123 6.23 18.46 3.53
CA LEU A 123 6.52 17.52 2.43
C LEU A 123 7.97 17.69 1.94
N PRO A 124 8.69 16.59 1.68
CA PRO A 124 10.04 16.65 1.12
C PRO A 124 10.02 17.25 -0.31
N PRO A 125 11.14 17.83 -0.76
CA PRO A 125 11.28 18.25 -2.15
C PRO A 125 11.30 17.03 -3.07
N TYR A 126 10.47 17.05 -4.10
CA TYR A 126 10.50 16.04 -5.17
C TYR A 126 11.59 16.43 -6.19
N PRO A 127 12.59 15.57 -6.45
CA PRO A 127 13.64 15.86 -7.42
C PRO A 127 13.08 16.07 -8.82
N SER A 128 13.55 17.09 -9.53
CA SER A 128 13.21 17.35 -10.94
C SER A 128 11.72 17.18 -11.25
N THR A 129 11.35 16.20 -12.08
CA THR A 129 9.98 15.87 -12.49
C THR A 129 9.42 14.62 -11.80
N ASP A 130 10.13 14.08 -10.80
CA ASP A 130 9.76 12.84 -10.11
C ASP A 130 8.40 12.98 -9.42
N GLN A 131 7.64 11.89 -9.41
CA GLN A 131 6.29 11.82 -8.82
C GLN A 131 6.28 11.18 -7.43
N CYS A 132 7.43 10.69 -6.98
CA CYS A 132 7.67 10.14 -5.65
C CYS A 132 9.07 10.53 -5.16
N VAL A 133 9.29 10.41 -3.86
CA VAL A 133 10.60 10.58 -3.22
C VAL A 133 10.71 9.63 -2.04
N GLU A 134 11.89 9.04 -1.84
CA GLU A 134 12.19 8.19 -0.69
C GLU A 134 12.38 9.08 0.56
N LEU A 135 11.81 8.65 1.69
CA LEU A 135 11.79 9.36 2.97
C LEU A 135 12.96 8.98 3.88
#